data_AF-A0A2M7S171-F1
#
_entry.id   AF-A0A2M7S171-F1
#
_cell.length_a   1.000
_cell.length_b   1.000
_cell.length_c   1.000
_cell.angle_alpha   90.00
_cell.angle_beta   90.00
_cell.angle_gamma   90.00
#
_symmetry.space_group_name_H-M   'P 1'
#
loop_
_entity.id
_entity.type
_entity.pdbx_description
1 polymer ?
#
loop_
_entity_poly.entity_id
_entity_poly.type
_entity_poly.pdbx_seq_one_letter_code
_entity_poly.pdbx_strand_id
1 'polypeptide(L)'
;RENFYGTCKVNYDDFCLGYKLDSPPHIKEPDENNMSKWLLWDDMFIGLCEPLQEGRSFKKYYSELAGDLKKRIGKDIYSKRLAFPMQIAKVISMKCDLRKELVSAYRKKDKKKLALLLKNEVRPLLAEMKKLWQLHCAMWRSTYKPFGLECIEMRYGTLITRTQSLINCLEQYLKGKIKNIPEFETQLLKFQKASERNTHGVWGWRRIATPSSIS
;
A
#
# COMPACT_ATOMS: atom_id res chain seq x y z
N ARG A 1 6.32 13.70 27.61
CA ARG A 1 4.97 13.93 27.04
C ARG A 1 4.52 15.38 27.20
N GLU A 2 4.59 15.96 28.40
CA GLU A 2 4.19 17.36 28.66
C GLU A 2 4.96 18.39 27.83
N ASN A 3 6.28 18.27 27.72
CA ASN A 3 7.09 19.16 26.87
C ASN A 3 6.68 19.12 25.38
N PHE A 4 6.25 17.95 24.88
CA PHE A 4 5.79 17.82 23.49
C PHE A 4 4.43 18.53 23.31
N TYR A 5 3.53 18.39 24.28
CA TYR A 5 2.26 19.11 24.27
C TYR A 5 2.48 20.64 24.37
N GLY A 6 3.38 21.11 25.22
CA GLY A 6 3.70 22.54 25.35
C GLY A 6 4.17 23.19 24.04
N THR A 7 4.95 22.45 23.23
CA THR A 7 5.49 22.95 21.96
C THR A 7 4.53 22.73 20.79
N CYS A 8 3.99 21.51 20.64
CA CYS A 8 3.22 21.10 19.46
C CYS A 8 1.72 21.25 19.64
N LYS A 9 1.23 21.40 20.88
CA LYS A 9 -0.20 21.39 21.25
C LYS A 9 -0.93 20.13 20.77
N VAL A 10 -0.22 19.01 20.69
CA VAL A 10 -0.72 17.69 20.30
C VAL A 10 -0.29 16.65 21.33
N ASN A 11 -1.15 15.65 21.57
CA ASN A 11 -0.80 14.52 22.41
C ASN A 11 0.32 13.68 21.77
N TYR A 12 1.39 13.44 22.53
CA TYR A 12 2.56 12.70 22.05
C TYR A 12 2.22 11.29 21.55
N ASP A 13 1.38 10.55 22.27
CA ASP A 13 1.05 9.17 21.92
C ASP A 13 0.21 9.11 20.63
N ASP A 14 -0.69 10.08 20.45
CA ASP A 14 -1.47 10.24 19.21
C ASP A 14 -0.56 10.56 18.02
N PHE A 15 0.45 11.40 18.21
CA PHE A 15 1.42 11.72 17.16
C PHE A 15 2.29 10.50 16.79
N CYS A 16 2.71 9.71 17.79
CA CYS A 16 3.48 8.50 17.60
C CYS A 16 2.70 7.35 16.93
N LEU A 17 1.38 7.46 16.75
CA LEU A 17 0.61 6.44 16.01
C LEU A 17 1.13 6.23 14.59
N GLY A 18 1.75 7.23 13.96
CA GLY A 18 2.37 7.08 12.64
C GLY A 18 3.44 5.98 12.58
N TYR A 19 4.19 5.76 13.66
CA TYR A 19 5.21 4.71 13.76
C TYR A 19 4.61 3.30 13.61
N LYS A 20 3.33 3.12 13.96
CA LYS A 20 2.65 1.84 13.82
C LYS A 20 2.54 1.37 12.36
N LEU A 21 2.75 2.24 11.36
CA LEU A 21 2.80 1.80 9.96
C LEU A 21 3.78 0.64 9.75
N ASP A 22 4.93 0.64 10.42
CA ASP A 22 5.96 -0.40 10.25
C ASP A 22 6.06 -1.36 11.46
N SER A 23 5.14 -1.24 12.43
CA SER A 23 5.13 -2.04 13.68
C SER A 23 3.86 -2.87 13.89
N PRO A 24 3.50 -3.80 12.98
CA PRO A 24 2.41 -4.72 13.20
C PRO A 24 2.72 -5.70 14.35
N PRO A 25 1.73 -6.04 15.21
CA PRO A 25 1.92 -6.70 16.51
C PRO A 25 2.48 -8.14 16.48
N HIS A 26 2.79 -8.68 15.30
CA HIS A 26 3.29 -10.04 15.09
C HIS A 26 4.67 -10.12 14.45
N ILE A 27 5.30 -8.97 14.17
CA ILE A 27 6.66 -8.92 13.63
C ILE A 27 7.62 -8.57 14.76
N LYS A 28 8.60 -9.44 15.02
CA LYS A 28 9.71 -9.13 15.92
C LYS A 28 10.70 -8.21 15.18
N GLU A 29 11.31 -7.28 15.92
CA GLU A 29 12.30 -6.30 15.41
C GLU A 29 11.72 -5.29 14.39
N PRO A 30 10.83 -4.38 14.84
CA PRO A 30 10.22 -3.37 13.97
C PRO A 30 11.24 -2.44 13.29
N ASP A 31 12.42 -2.23 13.88
CA ASP A 31 13.42 -1.27 13.39
C ASP A 31 14.15 -1.71 12.11
N GLU A 32 14.09 -2.99 11.76
CA GLU A 32 14.60 -3.52 10.47
C GLU A 32 13.49 -3.72 9.42
N ASN A 33 12.25 -3.42 9.79
CA ASN A 33 11.08 -3.65 8.97
C ASN A 33 10.57 -2.35 8.33
N ASN A 34 10.28 -2.41 7.04
CA ASN A 34 9.63 -1.32 6.31
C ASN A 34 8.38 -1.84 5.60
N MET A 35 7.56 -2.58 6.35
CA MET A 35 6.37 -3.27 5.85
C MET A 35 5.41 -2.37 5.13
N SER A 36 5.13 -1.19 5.67
CA SER A 36 4.22 -0.25 5.04
C SER A 36 4.72 0.16 3.65
N LYS A 37 6.04 0.31 3.50
CA LYS A 37 6.69 0.68 2.24
C LYS A 37 6.51 -0.40 1.18
N TRP A 38 6.87 -1.65 1.46
CA TRP A 38 6.75 -2.68 0.43
C TRP A 38 5.31 -3.08 0.16
N LEU A 39 4.41 -3.07 1.16
CA LEU A 39 2.97 -3.28 0.92
C LEU A 39 2.37 -2.16 0.05
N LEU A 40 2.78 -0.91 0.27
CA LEU A 40 2.30 0.22 -0.52
C LEU A 40 2.79 0.14 -1.96
N TRP A 41 4.08 -0.11 -2.17
CA TRP A 41 4.71 0.01 -3.50
C TRP A 41 4.64 -1.26 -4.34
N ASP A 42 4.28 -2.42 -3.78
CA ASP A 42 4.13 -3.66 -4.55
C ASP A 42 3.10 -3.50 -5.67
N ASP A 43 3.45 -3.90 -6.89
CA ASP A 43 2.53 -3.83 -8.02
C ASP A 43 1.47 -4.93 -7.89
N MET A 44 0.20 -4.56 -7.74
CA MET A 44 -0.91 -5.53 -7.60
C MET A 44 -1.14 -6.40 -8.83
N PHE A 45 -0.62 -6.02 -9.99
CA PHE A 45 -0.76 -6.87 -11.17
C PHE A 45 0.15 -8.10 -11.05
N ILE A 46 1.42 -7.90 -10.67
CA ILE A 46 2.41 -8.98 -10.58
C ILE A 46 2.58 -9.55 -9.17
N GLY A 47 2.42 -8.76 -8.11
CA GLY A 47 2.41 -9.20 -6.70
C GLY A 47 3.74 -9.71 -6.18
N LEU A 48 4.86 -9.06 -6.54
CA LEU A 48 6.20 -9.55 -6.23
C LEU A 48 6.44 -9.74 -4.73
N CYS A 49 5.88 -8.86 -3.89
CA CYS A 49 6.00 -8.93 -2.44
C CYS A 49 4.93 -9.80 -1.75
N GLU A 50 3.94 -10.33 -2.48
CA GLU A 50 2.88 -11.17 -1.91
C GLU A 50 3.41 -12.38 -1.11
N PRO A 51 4.45 -13.12 -1.57
CA PRO A 51 5.02 -14.24 -0.81
C PRO A 51 5.69 -13.84 0.50
N LEU A 52 6.11 -12.58 0.65
CA LEU A 52 6.76 -12.08 1.87
C LEU A 52 5.79 -11.94 3.05
N GLN A 53 4.49 -11.97 2.77
CA GLN A 53 3.45 -11.89 3.80
C GLN A 53 3.28 -13.22 4.57
N GLU A 54 3.84 -14.33 4.07
CA GLU A 54 3.75 -15.66 4.71
C GLU A 54 2.30 -16.08 4.98
N GLY A 55 1.42 -15.88 3.99
CA GLY A 55 0.00 -16.24 4.12
C GLY A 55 -0.84 -15.34 5.04
N ARG A 56 -0.23 -14.37 5.73
CA ARG A 56 -0.93 -13.46 6.64
C ARG A 56 -1.70 -12.39 5.89
N SER A 57 -2.77 -11.92 6.52
CA SER A 57 -3.49 -10.71 6.15
C SER A 57 -3.14 -9.60 7.13
N PHE A 58 -2.82 -8.43 6.59
CA PHE A 58 -2.65 -7.20 7.37
C PHE A 58 -3.85 -6.24 7.21
N LYS A 59 -4.90 -6.67 6.51
CA LYS A 59 -6.06 -5.84 6.18
C LYS A 59 -6.72 -5.24 7.43
N LYS A 60 -7.03 -6.09 8.42
CA LYS A 60 -7.64 -5.66 9.69
C LYS A 60 -6.78 -4.64 10.43
N TYR A 61 -5.48 -4.96 10.59
CA TYR A 61 -4.53 -4.10 11.28
C TYR A 61 -4.47 -2.69 10.67
N TYR A 62 -4.25 -2.59 9.36
CA TYR A 62 -4.16 -1.29 8.69
C TYR A 62 -5.51 -0.56 8.63
N SER A 63 -6.63 -1.29 8.57
CA SER A 63 -7.96 -0.68 8.66
C SER A 63 -8.21 -0.04 10.02
N GLU A 64 -7.84 -0.74 11.11
CA GLU A 64 -7.94 -0.22 12.47
C GLU A 64 -7.01 0.98 12.67
N LEU A 65 -5.75 0.87 12.21
CA LEU A 65 -4.78 1.97 12.27
C LEU A 65 -5.26 3.21 11.51
N ALA A 66 -5.83 3.04 10.31
CA ALA A 66 -6.40 4.14 9.54
C ALA A 66 -7.57 4.79 10.30
N GLY A 67 -8.46 3.99 10.91
CA GLY A 67 -9.55 4.48 11.75
C GLY A 67 -9.04 5.23 12.99
N ASP A 68 -8.00 4.73 13.63
CA ASP A 68 -7.41 5.36 14.79
C ASP A 68 -6.75 6.68 14.44
N LEU A 69 -5.87 6.72 13.44
CA LEU A 69 -5.25 7.95 12.97
C LEU A 69 -6.30 8.99 12.56
N LYS A 70 -7.37 8.56 11.88
CA LYS A 70 -8.46 9.46 11.46
C LYS A 70 -9.12 10.17 12.64
N LYS A 71 -9.34 9.49 13.76
CA LYS A 71 -9.95 10.09 14.97
C LYS A 71 -9.06 11.16 15.62
N ARG A 72 -7.74 11.14 15.34
CA ARG A 72 -6.75 12.05 15.94
C ARG A 72 -6.38 13.21 15.02
N ILE A 73 -6.88 13.23 13.78
CA ILE A 73 -6.71 14.37 12.89
C ILE A 73 -7.61 15.51 13.38
N GLY A 74 -6.99 16.56 13.92
CA GLY A 74 -7.65 17.76 14.41
C GLY A 74 -7.53 18.95 13.47
N LYS A 75 -7.78 20.14 14.02
CA LYS A 75 -7.70 21.42 13.28
C LYS A 75 -6.29 22.03 13.28
N ASP A 76 -5.46 21.69 14.27
CA ASP A 76 -4.11 22.19 14.41
C ASP A 76 -3.17 21.62 13.33
N ILE A 77 -2.05 22.32 13.10
CA ILE A 77 -1.13 21.99 12.00
C ILE A 77 -0.42 20.65 12.20
N TYR A 78 -0.19 20.22 13.44
CA TYR A 78 0.58 19.02 13.74
C TYR A 78 -0.29 17.76 13.64
N SER A 79 -1.52 17.80 14.13
CA SER A 79 -2.48 16.69 13.98
C SER A 79 -2.91 16.52 12.53
N LYS A 80 -2.99 17.60 11.73
CA LYS A 80 -3.18 17.51 10.27
C LYS A 80 -2.11 16.68 9.55
N ARG A 81 -0.89 16.61 10.09
CA ARG A 81 0.17 15.76 9.51
C ARG A 81 -0.17 14.28 9.59
N LEU A 82 -1.06 13.86 10.51
CA LEU A 82 -1.54 12.47 10.60
C LEU A 82 -2.42 12.06 9.41
N ALA A 83 -2.90 13.00 8.59
CA ALA A 83 -3.65 12.69 7.38
C ALA A 83 -2.84 11.86 6.38
N PHE A 84 -1.53 12.09 6.28
CA PHE A 84 -0.66 11.33 5.40
C PHE A 84 -0.48 9.86 5.83
N PRO A 85 -0.03 9.53 7.06
CA PRO A 85 0.05 8.14 7.51
C PRO A 85 -1.32 7.45 7.58
N MET A 86 -2.40 8.19 7.88
CA MET A 86 -3.77 7.66 7.82
C MET A 86 -4.11 7.16 6.42
N GLN A 87 -3.82 7.97 5.41
CA GLN A 87 -4.11 7.60 4.02
C GLN A 87 -3.20 6.45 3.54
N ILE A 88 -1.94 6.38 3.99
CA ILE A 88 -1.08 5.21 3.75
C ILE A 88 -1.72 3.94 4.31
N ALA A 89 -2.11 3.95 5.59
CA ALA A 89 -2.75 2.81 6.24
C ALA A 89 -4.03 2.40 5.50
N LYS A 90 -4.86 3.37 5.11
CA LYS A 90 -6.08 3.12 4.33
C LYS A 90 -5.78 2.42 3.00
N VAL A 91 -4.86 2.95 2.19
CA VAL A 91 -4.49 2.36 0.90
C VAL A 91 -3.93 0.94 1.10
N ILE A 92 -3.06 0.73 2.09
CA ILE A 92 -2.53 -0.61 2.38
C ILE A 92 -3.65 -1.56 2.77
N SER A 93 -4.58 -1.15 3.65
CA SER A 93 -5.70 -2.00 4.07
C SER A 93 -6.56 -2.47 2.89
N MET A 94 -6.77 -1.61 1.90
CA MET A 94 -7.51 -1.93 0.68
C MET A 94 -6.71 -2.80 -0.29
N LYS A 95 -5.37 -2.68 -0.30
CA LYS A 95 -4.48 -3.53 -1.10
C LYS A 95 -4.35 -4.95 -0.54
N CYS A 96 -4.35 -5.08 0.79
CA CYS A 96 -4.17 -6.36 1.44
C CYS A 96 -5.20 -7.38 0.92
N ASP A 97 -4.69 -8.55 0.56
CA ASP A 97 -5.43 -9.71 0.02
C ASP A 97 -6.14 -9.50 -1.32
N LEU A 98 -6.30 -8.27 -1.81
CA LEU A 98 -7.04 -7.99 -3.04
C LEU A 98 -6.47 -8.75 -4.25
N ARG A 99 -5.14 -8.77 -4.42
CA ARG A 99 -4.51 -9.54 -5.50
C ARG A 99 -4.79 -11.05 -5.35
N LYS A 100 -4.61 -11.60 -4.15
CA LYS A 100 -4.91 -13.02 -3.85
C LYS A 100 -6.36 -13.36 -4.20
N GLU A 101 -7.30 -12.49 -3.86
CA GLU A 101 -8.72 -12.65 -4.17
C GLU A 101 -9.01 -12.58 -5.68
N LEU A 102 -8.39 -11.64 -6.40
CA LEU A 102 -8.48 -11.53 -7.86
C LEU A 102 -7.95 -12.79 -8.55
N VAL A 103 -6.75 -13.25 -8.16
CA VAL A 103 -6.14 -14.48 -8.70
C VAL A 103 -6.99 -15.71 -8.36
N SER A 104 -7.54 -15.79 -7.14
CA SER A 104 -8.42 -16.88 -6.74
C SER A 104 -9.70 -16.91 -7.59
N ALA A 105 -10.35 -15.76 -7.79
CA ALA A 105 -11.54 -15.65 -8.63
C ALA A 105 -11.24 -16.00 -10.09
N TYR A 106 -10.10 -15.53 -10.62
CA TYR A 106 -9.62 -15.88 -11.96
C TYR A 106 -9.41 -17.39 -12.12
N ARG A 107 -8.67 -18.03 -11.21
CA ARG A 107 -8.38 -19.48 -11.27
C ARG A 107 -9.64 -20.33 -11.16
N LYS A 108 -10.63 -19.88 -10.38
CA LYS A 108 -11.95 -20.51 -10.26
C LYS A 108 -12.89 -20.20 -11.43
N LYS A 109 -12.45 -19.40 -12.41
CA LYS A 109 -13.25 -18.88 -13.53
C LYS A 109 -14.52 -18.13 -13.06
N ASP A 110 -14.50 -17.57 -11.86
CA ASP A 110 -15.61 -16.83 -11.27
C ASP A 110 -15.63 -15.38 -11.78
N LYS A 111 -16.14 -15.22 -13.00
CA LYS A 111 -16.24 -13.91 -13.66
C LYS A 111 -17.14 -12.94 -12.91
N LYS A 112 -18.16 -13.43 -12.19
CA LYS A 112 -19.06 -12.57 -11.40
C LYS A 112 -18.30 -11.95 -10.23
N LYS A 113 -17.59 -12.77 -9.44
CA LYS A 113 -16.76 -12.26 -8.34
C LYS A 113 -15.66 -11.34 -8.86
N LEU A 114 -15.00 -11.69 -9.96
CA LEU A 114 -13.96 -10.86 -10.56
C LEU A 114 -14.49 -9.47 -10.98
N ALA A 115 -15.68 -9.41 -11.58
CA ALA A 115 -16.33 -8.16 -11.93
C ALA A 115 -16.71 -7.33 -10.69
N LEU A 116 -17.17 -7.97 -9.62
CA LEU A 116 -17.48 -7.30 -8.35
C LEU A 116 -16.22 -6.73 -7.69
N LEU A 117 -15.13 -7.48 -7.62
CA LEU A 117 -13.84 -7.01 -7.09
C LEU A 117 -13.31 -5.84 -7.92
N LEU A 118 -13.38 -5.93 -9.25
CA LEU A 118 -12.97 -4.84 -10.14
C LEU A 118 -13.75 -3.55 -9.87
N LYS A 119 -15.09 -3.66 -9.75
CA LYS A 119 -15.97 -2.50 -9.54
C LYS A 119 -15.85 -1.90 -8.14
N ASN A 120 -15.86 -2.75 -7.12
CA ASN A 120 -16.07 -2.32 -5.73
C ASN A 120 -14.77 -2.20 -4.92
N GLU A 121 -13.67 -2.80 -5.37
CA GLU A 121 -12.40 -2.78 -4.64
C GLU A 121 -11.28 -2.13 -5.46
N VAL A 122 -11.00 -2.63 -6.68
CA VAL A 122 -9.85 -2.17 -7.49
C VAL A 122 -10.01 -0.70 -7.92
N ARG A 123 -11.19 -0.31 -8.43
CA ARG A 123 -11.42 1.09 -8.85
C ARG A 123 -11.44 2.07 -7.67
N PRO A 124 -12.13 1.79 -6.55
CA PRO A 124 -12.02 2.64 -5.37
C PRO A 124 -10.58 2.76 -4.84
N LEU A 125 -9.83 1.65 -4.84
CA LEU A 125 -8.42 1.68 -4.45
C LEU A 125 -7.59 2.60 -5.35
N LEU A 126 -7.77 2.58 -6.67
CA LEU A 126 -7.11 3.51 -7.58
C LEU A 126 -7.41 4.97 -7.23
N ALA A 127 -8.66 5.29 -6.86
CA ALA A 127 -9.02 6.64 -6.42
C ALA A 127 -8.32 7.01 -5.10
N GLU A 128 -8.22 6.09 -4.15
CA GLU A 128 -7.52 6.31 -2.87
C GLU A 128 -5.99 6.42 -3.03
N MET A 129 -5.40 5.73 -4.00
CA MET A 129 -3.98 5.91 -4.39
C MET A 129 -3.73 7.31 -4.97
N LYS A 130 -4.64 7.83 -5.81
CA LYS A 130 -4.55 9.20 -6.33
C LYS A 130 -4.67 10.25 -5.22
N LYS A 131 -5.58 10.04 -4.26
CA LYS A 131 -5.68 10.90 -3.06
C LYS A 131 -4.39 10.86 -2.23
N LEU A 132 -3.81 9.68 -2.05
CA LEU A 132 -2.54 9.52 -1.33
C LEU A 132 -1.40 10.27 -2.03
N TRP A 133 -1.30 10.17 -3.35
CA TRP A 133 -0.34 10.94 -4.15
C TRP A 133 -0.50 12.45 -3.91
N GLN A 134 -1.71 12.98 -4.05
CA GLN A 134 -1.99 14.41 -3.82
C GLN A 134 -1.63 14.85 -2.41
N LEU A 135 -1.97 14.05 -1.39
CA LEU A 135 -1.62 14.33 0.00
C LEU A 135 -0.11 14.32 0.24
N HIS A 136 0.62 13.37 -0.35
CA HIS A 136 2.07 13.32 -0.26
C HIS A 136 2.70 14.55 -0.91
N CYS A 137 2.26 14.94 -2.11
CA CYS A 137 2.76 16.13 -2.79
C CYS A 137 2.47 17.41 -2.00
N ALA A 138 1.28 17.54 -1.42
CA ALA A 138 0.92 18.69 -0.59
C ALA A 138 1.82 18.76 0.66
N MET A 139 1.99 17.64 1.37
CA MET A 139 2.87 17.54 2.54
C MET A 139 4.32 17.86 2.18
N TRP A 140 4.82 17.36 1.05
CA TRP A 140 6.17 17.63 0.59
C TRP A 140 6.37 19.12 0.31
N ARG A 141 5.49 19.74 -0.48
CA ARG A 141 5.57 21.17 -0.83
C ARG A 141 5.49 22.09 0.38
N SER A 142 4.79 21.67 1.45
CA SER A 142 4.74 22.44 2.69
C SER A 142 5.96 22.28 3.59
N THR A 143 6.81 21.27 3.34
CA THR A 143 7.87 20.86 4.28
C THR A 143 9.28 20.92 3.68
N TYR A 144 9.41 20.62 2.39
CA TYR A 144 10.69 20.44 1.69
C TYR A 144 10.77 21.32 0.45
N LYS A 145 12.00 21.48 -0.07
CA LYS A 145 12.23 22.11 -1.38
C LYS A 145 11.64 21.24 -2.51
N PRO A 146 11.37 21.82 -3.70
CA PRO A 146 10.74 21.08 -4.80
C PRO A 146 11.52 19.85 -5.28
N PHE A 147 12.86 19.90 -5.28
CA PHE A 147 13.71 18.80 -5.75
C PHE A 147 13.56 17.54 -4.90
N GLY A 148 13.42 16.38 -5.56
CA GLY A 148 13.12 15.08 -4.96
C GLY A 148 11.64 14.72 -5.01
N LEU A 149 10.74 15.70 -5.19
CA LEU A 149 9.31 15.42 -5.37
C LEU A 149 9.05 14.66 -6.67
N GLU A 150 9.76 15.00 -7.75
CA GLU A 150 9.65 14.31 -9.04
C GLU A 150 9.97 12.81 -8.91
N CYS A 151 10.91 12.44 -8.02
CA CYS A 151 11.20 11.04 -7.71
C CYS A 151 10.01 10.33 -7.05
N ILE A 152 9.30 11.00 -6.14
CA ILE A 152 8.11 10.45 -5.50
C ILE A 152 6.95 10.36 -6.50
N GLU A 153 6.77 11.37 -7.33
CA GLU A 153 5.73 11.41 -8.37
C GLU A 153 5.92 10.29 -9.40
N MET A 154 7.16 9.99 -9.82
CA MET A 154 7.45 8.83 -10.69
C MET A 154 7.00 7.49 -10.07
N ARG A 155 7.20 7.31 -8.76
CA ARG A 155 6.77 6.10 -8.05
C ARG A 155 5.25 5.97 -8.02
N TYR A 156 4.54 7.06 -7.71
CA TYR A 156 3.07 7.07 -7.76
C TYR A 156 2.53 6.89 -9.18
N GLY A 157 3.14 7.55 -10.16
CA GLY A 157 2.80 7.39 -11.57
C GLY A 157 2.88 5.94 -12.01
N THR A 158 3.94 5.24 -11.60
CA THR A 158 4.09 3.79 -11.82
C THR A 158 2.96 3.00 -11.16
N LEU A 159 2.74 3.20 -9.85
CA LEU A 159 1.72 2.47 -9.07
C LEU A 159 0.31 2.66 -9.66
N ILE A 160 -0.05 3.89 -10.00
CA ILE A 160 -1.35 4.28 -10.58
C ILE A 160 -1.51 3.68 -11.97
N THR A 161 -0.51 3.83 -12.83
CA THR A 161 -0.57 3.34 -14.22
C THR A 161 -0.63 1.81 -14.26
N ARG A 162 0.14 1.11 -13.42
CA ARG A 162 0.10 -0.35 -13.31
C ARG A 162 -1.24 -0.86 -12.79
N THR A 163 -1.85 -0.17 -11.84
CA THR A 163 -3.22 -0.47 -11.39
C THR A 163 -4.24 -0.25 -12.52
N GLN A 164 -4.05 0.76 -13.36
CA GLN A 164 -4.89 0.97 -14.55
C GLN A 164 -4.69 -0.15 -15.60
N SER A 165 -3.46 -0.62 -15.81
CA SER A 165 -3.17 -1.78 -16.66
C SER A 165 -3.87 -3.05 -16.16
N LEU A 166 -3.86 -3.29 -14.85
CA LEU A 166 -4.62 -4.38 -14.22
C LEU A 166 -6.12 -4.26 -14.51
N ILE A 167 -6.71 -3.08 -14.31
CA ILE A 167 -8.12 -2.82 -14.62
C ILE A 167 -8.42 -3.14 -16.09
N ASN A 168 -7.61 -2.62 -17.01
CA ASN A 168 -7.80 -2.82 -18.44
C ASN A 168 -7.68 -4.30 -18.83
N CYS A 169 -6.74 -5.04 -18.24
CA CYS A 169 -6.57 -6.48 -18.46
C CYS A 169 -7.80 -7.26 -17.97
N LEU A 170 -8.24 -7.00 -16.73
CA LEU A 170 -9.43 -7.63 -16.14
C LEU A 170 -10.69 -7.37 -16.98
N GLU A 171 -10.87 -6.15 -17.47
CA GLU A 171 -11.99 -5.83 -18.37
C GLU A 171 -11.94 -6.61 -19.68
N GLN A 172 -10.77 -6.72 -20.31
CA GLN A 172 -10.61 -7.48 -21.55
C GLN A 172 -10.90 -8.96 -21.33
N TYR A 173 -10.46 -9.52 -20.21
CA TYR A 173 -10.75 -10.91 -19.83
C TYR A 173 -12.25 -11.13 -19.58
N LEU A 174 -12.90 -10.22 -18.85
CA LEU A 174 -14.35 -10.29 -18.58
C LEU A 174 -15.18 -10.19 -19.86
N LYS A 175 -14.76 -9.33 -20.81
CA LYS A 175 -15.36 -9.20 -22.15
C LYS A 175 -15.03 -10.36 -23.10
N GLY A 176 -14.17 -11.30 -22.70
CA GLY A 176 -13.76 -12.43 -23.52
C GLY A 176 -12.79 -12.08 -24.65
N LYS A 177 -12.19 -10.89 -24.65
CA LYS A 177 -11.20 -10.46 -25.66
C LYS A 177 -9.85 -11.15 -25.50
N ILE A 178 -9.50 -11.50 -24.26
CA ILE A 178 -8.31 -12.31 -23.94
C ILE A 178 -8.76 -13.58 -23.21
N LYS A 179 -8.04 -14.68 -23.47
CA LYS A 179 -8.39 -16.01 -22.91
C LYS A 179 -7.77 -16.25 -21.53
N ASN A 180 -6.62 -15.65 -21.27
CA ASN A 180 -5.84 -15.82 -20.05
C ASN A 180 -5.19 -14.51 -19.59
N ILE A 181 -4.72 -14.52 -18.35
CA ILE A 181 -3.97 -13.43 -17.70
C ILE A 181 -2.64 -14.02 -17.23
N PRO A 182 -1.56 -13.97 -18.03
CA PRO A 182 -0.28 -14.60 -17.70
C PRO A 182 0.30 -14.17 -16.34
N GLU A 183 0.09 -12.91 -15.94
CA GLU A 183 0.53 -12.37 -14.65
C GLU A 183 -0.14 -13.08 -13.44
N PHE A 184 -1.33 -13.65 -13.62
CA PHE A 184 -2.06 -14.40 -12.58
C PHE A 184 -1.74 -15.91 -12.60
N GLU A 185 -1.22 -16.40 -13.72
CA GLU A 185 -0.80 -17.79 -13.93
C GLU A 185 0.64 -18.04 -13.46
N THR A 186 1.45 -16.98 -13.43
CA THR A 186 2.84 -17.04 -12.97
C THR A 186 2.92 -17.37 -11.47
N GLN A 187 3.72 -18.39 -11.13
CA GLN A 187 4.02 -18.73 -9.75
C GLN A 187 4.91 -17.67 -9.11
N LEU A 188 4.51 -17.18 -7.93
CA LEU A 188 5.31 -16.23 -7.17
C LEU A 188 6.32 -16.94 -6.27
N LEU A 189 7.54 -16.43 -6.27
CA LEU A 189 8.65 -16.92 -5.46
C LEU A 189 9.12 -15.83 -4.50
N LYS A 190 9.63 -16.24 -3.34
CA LYS A 190 10.26 -15.31 -2.39
C LYS A 190 11.61 -14.87 -2.95
N PHE A 191 11.79 -13.57 -3.12
CA PHE A 191 13.07 -12.98 -3.51
C PHE A 191 13.87 -12.41 -2.31
N GLN A 192 13.27 -12.43 -1.13
CA GLN A 192 13.85 -11.95 0.13
C GLN A 192 13.49 -12.95 1.25
N LYS A 193 14.36 -13.06 2.27
CA LYS A 193 14.08 -13.88 3.45
C LYS A 193 12.89 -13.32 4.22
N ALA A 194 11.84 -14.12 4.35
CA ALA A 194 10.69 -13.84 5.19
C ALA A 194 10.27 -15.13 5.92
N SER A 195 9.74 -14.93 7.13
CA SER A 195 9.19 -15.96 8.01
C SER A 195 7.99 -15.40 8.75
N GLU A 196 7.20 -16.27 9.37
CA GLU A 196 6.05 -15.84 10.17
C GLU A 196 6.41 -14.87 11.29
N ARG A 197 7.64 -14.89 11.80
CA ARG A 197 8.07 -14.05 12.94
C ARG A 197 8.96 -12.88 12.54
N ASN A 198 9.55 -12.92 11.36
CA ASN A 198 10.48 -11.90 10.88
C ASN A 198 10.32 -11.69 9.36
N THR A 199 10.07 -10.45 8.95
CA THR A 199 10.10 -10.01 7.55
C THR A 199 11.27 -9.03 7.39
N HIS A 200 12.31 -9.42 6.64
CA HIS A 200 13.40 -8.50 6.37
C HIS A 200 12.89 -7.35 5.48
N GLY A 201 13.30 -6.12 5.81
CA GLY A 201 12.94 -4.94 5.02
C GLY A 201 13.39 -5.04 3.56
N VAL A 202 12.58 -4.48 2.66
CA VAL A 202 12.92 -4.30 1.23
C VAL A 202 13.20 -2.82 0.99
N TRP A 203 14.47 -2.44 0.96
CA TRP A 203 14.87 -1.02 0.97
C TRP A 203 14.78 -0.32 -0.40
N GLY A 204 15.10 -1.02 -1.48
CA GLY A 204 15.04 -0.45 -2.83
C GLY A 204 13.63 -0.46 -3.39
N TRP A 205 13.06 0.72 -3.72
CA TRP A 205 11.74 0.81 -4.37
C TRP A 205 11.67 -0.04 -5.65
N ARG A 206 12.75 -0.04 -6.45
CA ARG A 206 12.83 -0.80 -7.70
C ARG A 206 12.65 -2.30 -7.48
N ARG A 207 13.22 -2.83 -6.40
CA ARG A 207 13.11 -4.25 -5.99
C ARG A 207 11.71 -4.62 -5.49
N ILE A 208 10.88 -3.63 -5.16
CA ILE A 208 9.48 -3.82 -4.77
C ILE A 208 8.59 -3.75 -6.01
N ALA A 209 8.80 -2.72 -6.84
CA ALA A 209 7.88 -2.37 -7.92
C ALA A 209 7.95 -3.32 -9.13
N THR A 210 9.11 -3.91 -9.41
CA THR A 210 9.29 -4.75 -10.61
C THR A 210 10.45 -5.74 -10.48
N PRO A 211 10.33 -6.95 -11.05
CA PRO A 211 11.46 -7.86 -11.23
C PRO A 211 12.34 -7.48 -12.44
N SER A 212 11.87 -6.59 -13.31
CA SER A 212 12.60 -6.15 -14.50
C SER A 212 13.70 -5.14 -14.16
N SER A 213 14.77 -5.13 -14.95
CA SER A 213 15.83 -4.12 -14.81
C SER A 213 15.28 -2.74 -15.19
N ILE A 214 15.41 -1.78 -14.26
CA ILE A 214 15.12 -0.36 -14.50
C ILE A 214 16.32 0.44 -13.98
N SER A 215 16.91 1.26 -14.86
CA SER A 215 18.09 2.10 -14.59
C SER A 215 17.78 3.32 -13.77
#